data_AF-A0A2S4LS88-F1
#
_entry.id   AF-A0A2S4LS88-F1
#
_cell.length_a   1.000
_cell.length_b   1.000
_cell.length_c   1.000
_cell.angle_alpha   90.00
_cell.angle_beta   90.00
_cell.angle_gamma   90.00
#
_symmetry.space_group_name_H-M   'P 1'
#
loop_
_entity.id
_entity.type
_entity.pdbx_description
1 polymer ?
#
loop_
_entity_poly.entity_id
_entity_poly.type
_entity_poly.pdbx_seq_one_letter_code
_entity_poly.pdbx_strand_id
1 'polypeptide(L)'
;MHVRLVLLACLLGSGAAAEEDKARRELLPTVRAATDCVSRSLIQEKVTASANDDAIRNGARRAFGLQCQAEGRKLVLEHDRLHGVGTGRSFVDGPYFADLPRAVRVRMANTYAGTMPSAKPRRCPDMLEIYEVQDSGRTLAQAEQAGLQRQTKTEMEVLASFTQRMEQRLQQARHAMARPVLEEFRALPVSDMGICFPAIVPVMAEARAIAEQIELRRQEAERQQAESERQRYEEAQRRAEAERIAEVRRAEMQRIEEERRAEAQRIAEERRQEARAAAERARLAAEKAAEEERLEALRPINVLKTAYQHYAFVKKCNEFRDGYVSIFISENEIVRARTAIKAIETKIKILEPSINTDMAWSTATGGTLNVVPERAMCQGSLQSLIAMFEKLAPDAAAPKKDF
;
A
#
# COMPACT_ATOMS: atom_id res chain seq x y z
N MET A 1 -74.29 -71.43 -17.34
CA MET A 1 -73.90 -70.18 -18.04
C MET A 1 -73.68 -69.11 -17.00
N HIS A 2 -72.49 -68.54 -17.01
CA HIS A 2 -71.99 -67.59 -16.02
C HIS A 2 -72.38 -66.15 -16.39
N VAL A 3 -72.71 -65.37 -15.34
CA VAL A 3 -72.20 -64.01 -15.08
C VAL A 3 -72.98 -62.80 -15.67
N ARG A 4 -73.67 -62.13 -14.72
CA ARG A 4 -73.65 -60.68 -14.34
C ARG A 4 -74.46 -59.64 -15.13
N LEU A 5 -74.60 -58.49 -14.44
CA LEU A 5 -74.98 -57.12 -14.85
C LEU A 5 -76.50 -56.83 -14.80
N VAL A 6 -77.04 -55.79 -14.17
CA VAL A 6 -76.55 -54.57 -13.49
C VAL A 6 -77.61 -54.22 -12.44
N LEU A 7 -77.21 -53.92 -11.20
CA LEU A 7 -78.09 -53.28 -10.22
C LEU A 7 -77.28 -52.20 -9.48
N LEU A 8 -77.89 -51.01 -9.43
CA LEU A 8 -77.58 -49.85 -8.58
C LEU A 8 -76.29 -49.06 -8.85
N ALA A 9 -76.44 -47.86 -9.41
CA ALA A 9 -75.75 -46.64 -8.96
C ALA A 9 -76.30 -45.37 -9.66
N CYS A 10 -77.58 -45.03 -9.41
CA CYS A 10 -78.09 -43.68 -9.61
C CYS A 10 -78.62 -43.20 -8.27
N LEU A 11 -77.91 -42.26 -7.61
CA LEU A 11 -78.32 -41.35 -6.51
C LEU A 11 -77.14 -41.03 -5.56
N LEU A 12 -76.04 -40.40 -6.02
CA LEU A 12 -74.98 -39.91 -5.10
C LEU A 12 -74.33 -38.58 -5.56
N GLY A 13 -75.08 -37.70 -6.23
CA GLY A 13 -74.57 -36.40 -6.69
C GLY A 13 -74.88 -35.20 -5.77
N SER A 14 -75.91 -35.29 -4.93
CA SER A 14 -76.40 -34.13 -4.14
C SER A 14 -75.87 -34.09 -2.70
N GLY A 15 -75.25 -35.18 -2.23
CA GLY A 15 -74.71 -35.29 -0.87
C GLY A 15 -73.38 -34.57 -0.68
N ALA A 16 -72.45 -34.74 -1.63
CA ALA A 16 -71.09 -34.21 -1.51
C ALA A 16 -71.01 -32.68 -1.49
N ALA A 17 -71.77 -31.98 -2.34
CA ALA A 17 -71.78 -30.51 -2.36
C ALA A 17 -72.46 -29.91 -1.11
N ALA A 18 -73.52 -30.55 -0.60
CA ALA A 18 -74.20 -30.12 0.63
C ALA A 18 -73.34 -30.39 1.88
N GLU A 19 -72.55 -31.47 1.86
CA GLU A 19 -71.62 -31.85 2.92
C GLU A 19 -70.38 -30.93 2.94
N GLU A 20 -69.87 -30.54 1.78
CA GLU A 20 -68.79 -29.55 1.63
C GLU A 20 -69.22 -28.15 2.09
N ASP A 21 -70.43 -27.70 1.74
CA ASP A 21 -70.98 -26.43 2.22
C ASP A 21 -71.21 -26.42 3.73
N LYS A 22 -71.60 -27.57 4.31
CA LYS A 22 -71.75 -27.72 5.76
C LYS A 22 -70.39 -27.68 6.46
N ALA A 23 -69.39 -28.42 5.97
CA ALA A 23 -68.03 -28.42 6.49
C ALA A 23 -67.40 -27.02 6.44
N ARG A 24 -67.60 -26.29 5.34
CA ARG A 24 -67.16 -24.89 5.20
C ARG A 24 -67.77 -24.01 6.29
N ARG A 25 -69.08 -24.12 6.56
CA ARG A 25 -69.75 -23.32 7.61
C ARG A 25 -69.25 -23.65 9.01
N GLU A 26 -68.96 -24.92 9.29
CA GLU A 26 -68.40 -25.37 10.57
C GLU A 26 -66.95 -24.88 10.77
N LEU A 27 -66.15 -24.80 9.70
CA LEU A 27 -64.76 -24.34 9.77
C LEU A 27 -64.62 -22.80 9.89
N LEU A 28 -65.60 -22.04 9.35
CA LEU A 28 -65.54 -20.57 9.26
C LEU A 28 -65.23 -19.84 10.59
N PRO A 29 -65.82 -20.20 11.75
CA PRO A 29 -65.49 -19.56 13.03
C PRO A 29 -64.01 -19.73 13.40
N THR A 30 -63.44 -20.91 13.14
CA THR A 30 -62.04 -21.22 13.43
C THR A 30 -61.10 -20.46 12.49
N VAL A 31 -61.45 -20.36 11.20
CA VAL A 31 -60.75 -19.52 10.22
C VAL A 31 -60.75 -18.05 10.67
N ARG A 32 -61.89 -17.53 11.11
CA ARG A 32 -62.01 -16.15 11.60
C ARG A 32 -61.13 -15.91 12.83
N ALA A 33 -61.19 -16.79 13.83
CA ALA A 33 -60.40 -16.67 15.04
C ALA A 33 -58.89 -16.65 14.75
N ALA A 34 -58.42 -17.54 13.86
CA ALA A 34 -57.03 -17.57 13.43
C ALA A 34 -56.61 -16.28 12.72
N THR A 35 -57.44 -15.79 11.79
CA THR A 35 -57.18 -14.54 11.07
C THR A 35 -57.22 -13.31 11.98
N ASP A 36 -58.09 -13.28 12.98
CA ASP A 36 -58.21 -12.18 13.94
C ASP A 36 -57.01 -12.14 14.90
N CYS A 37 -56.49 -13.30 15.31
CA CYS A 37 -55.25 -13.37 16.08
C CYS A 37 -54.06 -12.82 15.27
N VAL A 38 -53.90 -13.32 14.04
CA VAL A 38 -52.82 -12.88 13.14
C VAL A 38 -52.92 -11.38 12.86
N SER A 39 -54.12 -10.86 12.60
CA SER A 39 -54.32 -9.43 12.33
C SER A 39 -53.88 -8.57 13.53
N ARG A 40 -54.19 -8.98 14.76
CA ARG A 40 -53.76 -8.27 15.99
C ARG A 40 -52.26 -8.33 16.19
N SER A 41 -51.65 -9.49 15.97
CA SER A 41 -50.19 -9.69 16.06
C SER A 41 -49.45 -8.79 15.06
N LEU A 42 -49.91 -8.73 13.81
CA LEU A 42 -49.34 -7.87 12.78
C LEU A 42 -49.49 -6.37 13.11
N ILE A 43 -50.62 -5.95 13.68
CA ILE A 43 -50.80 -4.57 14.16
C ILE A 43 -49.80 -4.24 15.28
N GLN A 44 -49.57 -5.18 16.21
CA GLN A 44 -48.58 -5.00 17.29
C GLN A 44 -47.15 -4.94 16.77
N GLU A 45 -46.84 -5.68 15.70
CA GLU A 45 -45.56 -5.61 14.95
C GLU A 45 -45.46 -4.36 14.04
N LYS A 46 -46.42 -3.43 14.12
CA LYS A 46 -46.50 -2.21 13.29
C LYS A 46 -46.56 -2.48 11.77
N VAL A 47 -47.06 -3.64 11.37
CA VAL A 47 -47.34 -3.95 9.95
C VAL A 47 -48.61 -3.21 9.54
N THR A 48 -48.54 -2.43 8.46
CA THR A 48 -49.66 -1.63 7.96
C THR A 48 -50.48 -2.38 6.91
N ALA A 49 -51.71 -1.92 6.65
CA ALA A 49 -52.57 -2.51 5.60
C ALA A 49 -51.98 -2.37 4.18
N SER A 50 -51.05 -1.44 3.97
CA SER A 50 -50.32 -1.24 2.72
C SER A 50 -49.08 -2.13 2.56
N ALA A 51 -48.78 -2.99 3.54
CA ALA A 51 -47.68 -3.94 3.44
C ALA A 51 -47.88 -4.89 2.24
N ASN A 52 -46.77 -5.28 1.60
CA ASN A 52 -46.81 -6.25 0.52
C ASN A 52 -47.25 -7.63 1.04
N ASP A 53 -47.77 -8.47 0.14
CA ASP A 53 -48.34 -9.77 0.51
C ASP A 53 -47.33 -10.69 1.22
N ASP A 54 -46.05 -10.63 0.83
CA ASP A 54 -44.99 -11.46 1.42
C ASP A 54 -44.65 -11.06 2.85
N ALA A 55 -44.64 -9.77 3.15
CA ALA A 55 -44.48 -9.27 4.51
C ALA A 55 -45.64 -9.74 5.41
N ILE A 56 -46.88 -9.68 4.90
CA ILE A 56 -48.06 -10.15 5.64
C ILE A 56 -47.99 -11.67 5.85
N ARG A 57 -47.66 -12.46 4.82
CA ARG A 57 -47.53 -13.92 4.93
C ARG A 57 -46.41 -14.32 5.90
N ASN A 58 -45.24 -13.70 5.79
CA ASN A 58 -44.09 -14.00 6.65
C ASN A 58 -44.35 -13.61 8.10
N GLY A 59 -44.97 -12.45 8.35
CA GLY A 59 -45.39 -12.04 9.69
C GLY A 59 -46.44 -12.99 10.27
N ALA A 60 -47.42 -13.40 9.47
CA ALA A 60 -48.43 -14.36 9.90
C ALA A 60 -47.86 -15.75 10.21
N ARG A 61 -46.86 -16.22 9.46
CA ARG A 61 -46.14 -17.47 9.77
C ARG A 61 -45.40 -17.37 11.10
N ARG A 62 -44.75 -16.23 11.38
CA ARG A 62 -44.13 -15.98 12.70
C ARG A 62 -45.19 -15.94 13.80
N ALA A 63 -46.32 -15.28 13.57
CA ALA A 63 -47.42 -15.20 14.53
C ALA A 63 -47.95 -16.59 14.90
N PHE A 64 -48.21 -17.48 13.93
CA PHE A 64 -48.61 -18.87 14.22
C PHE A 64 -47.50 -19.71 14.88
N GLY A 65 -46.22 -19.34 14.71
CA GLY A 65 -45.11 -19.96 15.42
C GLY A 65 -44.97 -19.52 16.88
N LEU A 66 -45.62 -18.41 17.26
CA LEU A 66 -45.46 -17.78 18.58
C LEU A 66 -46.82 -17.43 19.19
N GLN A 67 -47.33 -16.23 18.90
CA GLN A 67 -48.45 -15.60 19.60
C GLN A 67 -49.82 -16.22 19.27
N CYS A 68 -49.97 -16.81 18.08
CA CYS A 68 -51.21 -17.39 17.56
C CYS A 68 -51.12 -18.91 17.37
N GLN A 69 -50.21 -19.57 18.10
CA GLN A 69 -49.98 -21.01 17.96
C GLN A 69 -51.22 -21.83 18.29
N ALA A 70 -52.00 -21.43 19.30
CA ALA A 70 -53.20 -22.14 19.71
C ALA A 70 -54.28 -22.12 18.62
N GLU A 71 -54.51 -20.95 18.01
CA GLU A 71 -55.47 -20.74 16.93
C GLU A 71 -55.03 -21.46 15.65
N GLY A 72 -53.74 -21.40 15.31
CA GLY A 72 -53.17 -22.13 14.17
C GLY A 72 -53.32 -23.65 14.32
N ARG A 73 -53.03 -24.20 15.51
CA ARG A 73 -53.23 -25.63 15.79
C ARG A 73 -54.69 -26.02 15.74
N LYS A 74 -55.57 -25.21 16.31
CA LYS A 74 -57.03 -25.45 16.28
C LYS A 74 -57.56 -25.44 14.85
N LEU A 75 -57.06 -24.56 13.99
CA LEU A 75 -57.44 -24.50 12.59
C LEU A 75 -57.05 -25.78 11.82
N VAL A 76 -55.83 -26.28 12.04
CA VAL A 76 -55.37 -27.54 11.45
C VAL A 76 -56.24 -28.70 11.93
N LEU A 77 -56.46 -28.83 13.25
CA LEU A 77 -57.23 -29.93 13.83
C LEU A 77 -58.70 -29.92 13.38
N GLU A 78 -59.32 -28.75 13.31
CA GLU A 78 -60.71 -28.62 12.88
C GLU A 78 -60.87 -28.93 11.40
N HIS A 79 -59.89 -28.52 10.57
CA HIS A 79 -59.88 -28.89 9.17
C HIS A 79 -59.66 -30.40 8.97
N ASP A 80 -58.74 -31.02 9.72
CA ASP A 80 -58.54 -32.47 9.71
C ASP A 80 -59.79 -33.24 10.13
N ARG A 81 -60.52 -32.73 11.14
CA ARG A 81 -61.79 -33.31 11.61
C ARG A 81 -62.86 -33.31 10.51
N LEU A 82 -62.89 -32.28 9.67
CA LEU A 82 -63.93 -32.04 8.67
C LEU A 82 -63.61 -32.65 7.30
N HIS A 83 -62.33 -32.67 6.91
CA HIS A 83 -61.89 -33.03 5.56
C HIS A 83 -60.96 -34.24 5.51
N GLY A 84 -60.66 -34.85 6.66
CA GLY A 84 -59.81 -36.04 6.78
C GLY A 84 -58.42 -35.72 7.32
N VAL A 85 -57.84 -36.69 8.03
CA VAL A 85 -56.54 -36.54 8.71
C VAL A 85 -55.43 -36.20 7.71
N GLY A 86 -54.67 -35.15 8.01
CA GLY A 86 -53.52 -34.71 7.22
C GLY A 86 -53.85 -33.63 6.18
N THR A 87 -55.11 -33.20 6.08
CA THR A 87 -55.55 -32.13 5.15
C THR A 87 -55.44 -30.73 5.74
N GLY A 88 -55.44 -30.60 7.06
CA GLY A 88 -55.43 -29.31 7.74
C GLY A 88 -54.13 -28.54 7.57
N ARG A 89 -52.99 -29.23 7.56
CA ARG A 89 -51.70 -28.58 7.37
C ARG A 89 -51.53 -28.05 5.94
N SER A 90 -51.93 -28.84 4.95
CA SER A 90 -51.90 -28.41 3.54
C SER A 90 -52.90 -27.29 3.26
N PHE A 91 -54.06 -27.29 3.92
CA PHE A 91 -55.00 -26.17 3.88
C PHE A 91 -54.41 -24.88 4.46
N VAL A 92 -53.78 -24.95 5.64
CA VAL A 92 -53.17 -23.78 6.26
C VAL A 92 -52.04 -23.24 5.39
N ASP A 93 -51.06 -24.10 5.03
CA ASP A 93 -49.87 -23.71 4.26
C ASP A 93 -50.17 -23.30 2.80
N GLY A 94 -51.32 -23.73 2.25
CA GLY A 94 -51.78 -23.43 0.89
C GLY A 94 -52.90 -22.38 0.86
N PRO A 95 -54.16 -22.79 0.62
CA PRO A 95 -55.26 -21.87 0.32
C PRO A 95 -55.53 -20.83 1.41
N TYR A 96 -55.35 -21.16 2.69
CA TYR A 96 -55.52 -20.19 3.77
C TYR A 96 -54.48 -19.08 3.72
N PHE A 97 -53.17 -19.42 3.67
CA PHE A 97 -52.10 -18.41 3.58
C PHE A 97 -52.09 -17.64 2.25
N ALA A 98 -52.61 -18.24 1.17
CA ALA A 98 -52.80 -17.54 -0.10
C ALA A 98 -53.86 -16.42 0.00
N ASP A 99 -54.96 -16.68 0.70
CA ASP A 99 -56.06 -15.70 0.88
C ASP A 99 -55.83 -14.73 2.06
N LEU A 100 -54.92 -15.07 2.97
CA LEU A 100 -54.69 -14.35 4.22
C LEU A 100 -54.39 -12.85 4.04
N PRO A 101 -53.58 -12.38 3.07
CA PRO A 101 -53.35 -10.95 2.88
C PRO A 101 -54.64 -10.15 2.64
N ARG A 102 -55.59 -10.71 1.87
CA ARG A 102 -56.89 -10.07 1.64
C ARG A 102 -57.67 -9.98 2.95
N ALA A 103 -57.78 -11.10 3.67
CA ALA A 103 -58.59 -11.19 4.89
C ALA A 103 -58.03 -10.29 6.02
N VAL A 104 -56.70 -10.25 6.19
CA VAL A 104 -56.02 -9.40 7.17
C VAL A 104 -56.21 -7.92 6.85
N ARG A 105 -56.10 -7.50 5.57
CA ARG A 105 -56.32 -6.10 5.18
C ARG A 105 -57.73 -5.62 5.50
N VAL A 106 -58.74 -6.44 5.24
CA VAL A 106 -60.14 -6.12 5.59
C VAL A 106 -60.28 -5.96 7.11
N ARG A 107 -59.62 -6.81 7.89
CA ARG A 107 -59.63 -6.72 9.36
C ARG A 107 -58.90 -5.49 9.87
N MET A 108 -57.71 -5.19 9.36
CA MET A 108 -56.96 -3.99 9.68
C MET A 108 -57.77 -2.73 9.34
N ALA A 109 -58.34 -2.64 8.14
CA ALA A 109 -59.20 -1.55 7.73
C ALA A 109 -60.43 -1.39 8.65
N ASN A 110 -61.04 -2.49 9.08
CA ASN A 110 -62.16 -2.45 10.02
C ASN A 110 -61.74 -2.12 11.46
N THR A 111 -60.52 -2.44 11.90
CA THR A 111 -59.99 -1.99 13.20
C THR A 111 -59.76 -0.48 13.20
N TYR A 112 -59.35 0.08 12.06
CA TYR A 112 -59.25 1.52 11.86
C TYR A 112 -60.64 2.20 11.65
N ALA A 113 -61.63 1.51 11.10
CA ALA A 113 -63.01 2.02 11.00
C ALA A 113 -63.83 1.84 12.30
N GLY A 114 -63.49 0.86 13.13
CA GLY A 114 -64.16 0.53 14.41
C GLY A 114 -63.69 1.36 15.61
N THR A 115 -62.77 2.30 15.39
CA THR A 115 -62.41 3.37 16.34
C THR A 115 -63.01 4.72 15.95
N MET A 116 -64.20 4.69 15.36
CA MET A 116 -65.11 5.84 15.39
C MET A 116 -66.24 5.52 16.37
N PRO A 117 -66.06 5.78 17.68
CA PRO A 117 -67.22 6.08 18.49
C PRO A 117 -67.82 7.36 17.91
N SER A 118 -68.95 7.22 17.20
CA SER A 118 -69.89 8.30 16.90
C SER A 118 -70.57 8.78 18.19
N ALA A 119 -69.76 9.11 19.18
CA ALA A 119 -70.13 9.78 20.41
C ALA A 119 -68.92 10.62 20.80
N LYS A 120 -69.01 11.95 20.56
CA LYS A 120 -68.09 12.93 21.15
C LYS A 120 -67.86 12.53 22.61
N PRO A 121 -66.61 12.42 23.11
CA PRO A 121 -66.41 12.38 24.55
C PRO A 121 -67.12 13.60 25.12
N ARG A 122 -67.87 13.44 26.22
CA ARG A 122 -68.66 14.50 26.89
C ARG A 122 -67.83 15.70 27.43
N ARG A 123 -66.62 15.93 26.89
CA ARG A 123 -65.64 16.94 27.29
C ARG A 123 -64.97 17.69 26.12
N CYS A 124 -65.35 17.45 24.87
CA CYS A 124 -64.93 18.35 23.78
C CYS A 124 -65.96 19.48 23.66
N PRO A 125 -65.56 20.77 23.80
CA PRO A 125 -66.50 21.88 23.70
C PRO A 125 -67.25 21.86 22.35
N ASP A 126 -68.58 21.74 22.40
CA ASP A 126 -69.45 21.46 21.24
C ASP A 126 -69.41 22.56 20.14
N MET A 127 -68.82 23.73 20.44
CA MET A 127 -68.78 24.93 19.61
C MET A 127 -67.42 25.19 18.93
N LEU A 128 -66.43 24.29 19.05
CA LEU A 128 -65.08 24.51 18.53
C LEU A 128 -64.96 24.48 17.01
N GLU A 129 -65.82 23.72 16.31
CA GLU A 129 -65.83 23.63 14.84
C GLU A 129 -66.07 25.00 14.17
N ILE A 130 -66.76 25.92 14.85
CA ILE A 130 -67.07 27.28 14.34
C ILE A 130 -65.83 28.19 14.37
N TYR A 131 -64.88 27.93 15.27
CA TYR A 131 -63.70 28.78 15.46
C TYR A 131 -62.42 28.20 14.83
N GLU A 132 -62.44 26.95 14.34
CA GLU A 132 -61.30 26.34 13.64
C GLU A 132 -60.96 27.02 12.30
N VAL A 133 -61.93 27.65 11.64
CA VAL A 133 -61.76 28.34 10.35
C VAL A 133 -61.22 29.74 10.59
N GLN A 134 -60.06 30.08 10.03
CA GLN A 134 -59.49 31.44 10.01
C GLN A 134 -60.27 32.38 9.09
N ASP A 135 -60.11 33.69 9.26
CA ASP A 135 -60.74 34.74 8.41
C ASP A 135 -60.27 34.68 6.93
N SER A 136 -59.26 33.86 6.63
CA SER A 136 -58.69 33.59 5.31
C SER A 136 -59.18 32.29 4.66
N GLY A 137 -60.18 31.61 5.25
CA GLY A 137 -60.77 30.38 4.71
C GLY A 137 -59.94 29.11 4.93
N ARG A 138 -58.87 29.16 5.72
CA ARG A 138 -58.06 27.99 6.10
C ARG A 138 -58.36 27.55 7.53
N THR A 139 -58.36 26.25 7.80
CA THR A 139 -58.43 25.75 9.18
C THR A 139 -57.09 25.98 9.90
N LEU A 140 -57.12 26.04 11.22
CA LEU A 140 -55.89 26.15 12.03
C LEU A 140 -54.94 24.96 11.82
N ALA A 141 -55.48 23.77 11.56
CA ALA A 141 -54.68 22.60 11.14
C ALA A 141 -53.98 22.83 9.79
N GLN A 142 -54.65 23.44 8.80
CA GLN A 142 -54.02 23.79 7.52
C GLN A 142 -52.95 24.88 7.66
N ALA A 143 -53.13 25.80 8.62
CA ALA A 143 -52.11 26.80 8.93
C ALA A 143 -50.86 26.15 9.56
N GLU A 144 -51.04 25.15 10.42
CA GLU A 144 -49.92 24.38 10.98
C GLU A 144 -49.25 23.48 9.93
N GLN A 145 -50.02 22.87 9.04
CA GLN A 145 -49.49 22.12 7.89
C GLN A 145 -48.60 23.00 7.01
N ALA A 146 -49.05 24.21 6.67
CA ALA A 146 -48.26 25.17 5.90
C ALA A 146 -47.03 25.67 6.68
N GLY A 147 -47.12 25.74 8.01
CA GLY A 147 -46.00 26.09 8.89
C GLY A 147 -44.95 24.98 8.92
N LEU A 148 -45.36 23.73 9.04
CA LEU A 148 -44.50 22.55 9.04
C LEU A 148 -43.73 22.40 7.72
N GLN A 149 -44.36 22.74 6.60
CA GLN A 149 -43.70 22.76 5.28
C GLN A 149 -42.63 23.84 5.14
N ARG A 150 -42.73 24.93 5.90
CA ARG A 150 -41.76 26.04 5.87
C ARG A 150 -40.62 25.87 6.86
N GLN A 151 -40.93 25.28 8.02
CA GLN A 151 -39.98 25.08 9.09
C GLN A 151 -40.30 23.76 9.78
N THR A 152 -39.27 22.92 9.91
CA THR A 152 -39.38 21.65 10.61
C THR A 152 -39.76 21.91 12.07
N LYS A 153 -40.91 21.40 12.48
CA LYS A 153 -41.40 21.44 13.85
C LYS A 153 -41.49 20.03 14.38
N THR A 154 -41.19 19.86 15.65
CA THR A 154 -41.55 18.68 16.41
C THR A 154 -43.06 18.64 16.63
N GLU A 155 -43.57 17.45 16.97
CA GLU A 155 -44.97 17.29 17.35
C GLU A 155 -45.39 18.27 18.46
N MET A 156 -44.57 18.41 19.50
CA MET A 156 -44.84 19.30 20.63
C MET A 156 -44.91 20.76 20.20
N GLU A 157 -44.08 21.18 19.25
CA GLU A 157 -44.11 22.53 18.70
C GLU A 157 -45.34 22.78 17.84
N VAL A 158 -45.78 21.80 17.03
CA VAL A 158 -47.04 21.88 16.27
C VAL A 158 -48.22 22.03 17.21
N LEU A 159 -48.25 21.25 18.29
CA LEU A 159 -49.32 21.28 19.28
C LEU A 159 -49.32 22.57 20.10
N ALA A 160 -48.14 23.07 20.47
CA ALA A 160 -47.98 24.35 21.15
C ALA A 160 -48.42 25.53 20.26
N SER A 161 -48.05 25.55 18.98
CA SER A 161 -48.49 26.61 18.08
C SER A 161 -49.97 26.51 17.74
N PHE A 162 -50.52 25.30 17.60
CA PHE A 162 -51.95 25.09 17.42
C PHE A 162 -52.75 25.61 18.62
N THR A 163 -52.36 25.24 19.84
CA THR A 163 -53.01 25.68 21.08
C THR A 163 -52.96 27.20 21.25
N GLN A 164 -51.80 27.81 21.03
CA GLN A 164 -51.64 29.27 21.10
C GLN A 164 -52.54 30.00 20.10
N ARG A 165 -52.65 29.53 18.86
CA ARG A 165 -53.50 30.17 17.85
C ARG A 165 -55.00 30.01 18.17
N MET A 166 -55.40 28.84 18.67
CA MET A 166 -56.78 28.61 19.13
C MET A 166 -57.14 29.55 20.29
N GLU A 167 -56.24 29.67 21.28
CA GLU A 167 -56.43 30.55 22.44
C GLU A 167 -56.56 32.01 22.02
N GLN A 168 -55.68 32.48 21.14
CA GLN A 168 -55.71 33.85 20.60
C GLN A 168 -57.03 34.12 19.86
N ARG A 169 -57.55 33.16 19.10
CA ARG A 169 -58.80 33.31 18.35
C ARG A 169 -60.02 33.35 19.27
N LEU A 170 -60.06 32.48 20.28
CA LEU A 170 -61.11 32.48 21.30
C LEU A 170 -61.09 33.76 22.16
N GLN A 171 -59.92 34.32 22.45
CA GLN A 171 -59.78 35.62 23.14
C GLN A 171 -60.28 36.79 22.29
N GLN A 172 -60.14 36.73 20.95
CA GLN A 172 -60.58 37.77 20.03
C GLN A 172 -62.08 37.71 19.69
N ALA A 173 -62.74 36.57 19.93
CA ALA A 173 -64.16 36.40 19.69
C ALA A 173 -65.01 37.25 20.67
N ARG A 174 -65.74 38.24 20.14
CA ARG A 174 -66.54 39.20 20.92
C ARG A 174 -67.88 38.66 21.47
N HIS A 175 -68.19 37.38 21.29
CA HIS A 175 -69.48 36.80 21.68
C HIS A 175 -69.49 36.29 23.13
N ALA A 176 -70.63 36.43 23.82
CA ALA A 176 -70.79 36.04 25.22
C ALA A 176 -70.45 34.56 25.52
N MET A 177 -70.52 33.70 24.50
CA MET A 177 -70.24 32.25 24.59
C MET A 177 -68.75 31.88 24.38
N ALA A 178 -67.88 32.81 23.98
CA ALA A 178 -66.47 32.50 23.69
C ALA A 178 -65.64 32.28 24.97
N ARG A 179 -65.96 33.00 26.05
CA ARG A 179 -65.21 32.95 27.30
C ARG A 179 -65.35 31.61 28.06
N PRO A 180 -66.55 31.00 28.18
CA PRO A 180 -66.68 29.64 28.72
C PRO A 180 -65.92 28.60 27.88
N VAL A 181 -65.99 28.70 26.55
CA VAL A 181 -65.31 27.78 25.62
C VAL A 181 -63.78 27.88 25.73
N LEU A 182 -63.25 29.09 25.96
CA LEU A 182 -61.82 29.31 26.21
C LEU A 182 -61.33 28.62 27.49
N GLU A 183 -62.10 28.69 28.58
CA GLU A 183 -61.74 28.04 29.85
C GLU A 183 -61.83 26.51 29.74
N GLU A 184 -62.83 25.98 29.03
CA GLU A 184 -62.91 24.54 28.73
C GLU A 184 -61.74 24.08 27.84
N PHE A 185 -61.33 24.89 26.86
CA PHE A 185 -60.18 24.61 26.00
C PHE A 185 -58.86 24.59 26.79
N ARG A 186 -58.65 25.56 27.68
CA ARG A 186 -57.46 25.60 28.56
C ARG A 186 -57.39 24.42 29.53
N ALA A 187 -58.55 23.90 29.94
CA ALA A 187 -58.65 22.73 30.80
C ALA A 187 -58.47 21.40 30.06
N LEU A 188 -58.40 21.40 28.72
CA LEU A 188 -58.28 20.20 27.91
C LEU A 188 -56.85 19.61 28.01
N PRO A 189 -56.70 18.34 28.42
CA PRO A 189 -55.40 17.68 28.44
C PRO A 189 -54.80 17.60 27.03
N VAL A 190 -53.48 17.73 26.94
CA VAL A 190 -52.70 17.60 25.70
C VAL A 190 -52.95 16.26 25.00
N SER A 191 -53.17 15.18 25.77
CA SER A 191 -53.54 13.85 25.26
C SER A 191 -54.89 13.81 24.54
N ASP A 192 -55.80 14.73 24.89
CA ASP A 192 -57.18 14.74 24.42
C ASP A 192 -57.36 15.71 23.23
N MET A 193 -56.33 16.52 22.94
CA MET A 193 -56.30 17.45 21.81
C MET A 193 -56.51 16.75 20.46
N GLY A 194 -55.91 15.58 20.25
CA GLY A 194 -56.10 14.80 19.02
C GLY A 194 -57.50 14.22 18.87
N ILE A 195 -58.23 14.06 19.99
CA ILE A 195 -59.60 13.55 20.02
C ILE A 195 -60.60 14.67 19.72
N CYS A 196 -60.38 15.86 20.30
CA CYS A 196 -61.25 17.02 20.08
C CYS A 196 -60.96 17.77 18.77
N PHE A 197 -59.76 17.61 18.20
CA PHE A 197 -59.34 18.27 16.95
C PHE A 197 -58.77 17.22 15.96
N PRO A 198 -59.61 16.38 15.35
CA PRO A 198 -59.13 15.30 14.47
C PRO A 198 -58.30 15.81 13.28
N ALA A 199 -58.50 17.06 12.86
CA ALA A 199 -57.76 17.67 11.75
C ALA A 199 -56.27 17.93 12.06
N ILE A 200 -55.85 18.05 13.34
CA ILE A 200 -54.43 18.28 13.71
C ILE A 200 -53.63 16.98 13.79
N VAL A 201 -54.30 15.83 13.95
CA VAL A 201 -53.68 14.50 14.04
C VAL A 201 -52.78 14.18 12.84
N PRO A 202 -53.19 14.35 11.57
CA PRO A 202 -52.31 14.10 10.43
C PRO A 202 -51.08 15.02 10.40
N VAL A 203 -51.24 16.29 10.82
CA VAL A 203 -50.13 17.28 10.87
C VAL A 203 -49.09 16.89 11.92
N MET A 204 -49.54 16.43 13.10
CA MET A 204 -48.67 15.92 14.16
C MET A 204 -47.96 14.63 13.73
N ALA A 205 -48.64 13.73 13.03
CA ALA A 205 -48.04 12.51 12.49
C ALA A 205 -46.93 12.82 11.46
N GLU A 206 -47.16 13.81 10.59
CA GLU A 206 -46.15 14.28 9.63
C GLU A 206 -44.96 14.94 10.34
N ALA A 207 -45.19 15.75 11.37
CA ALA A 207 -44.15 16.36 12.17
C ALA A 207 -43.25 15.32 12.86
N ARG A 208 -43.84 14.26 13.42
CA ARG A 208 -43.09 13.11 13.98
C ARG A 208 -42.24 12.44 12.90
N ALA A 209 -42.81 12.14 11.73
CA ALA A 209 -42.09 11.48 10.65
C ALA A 209 -40.91 12.32 10.14
N ILE A 210 -41.08 13.63 10.03
CA ILE A 210 -40.00 14.56 9.64
C ILE A 210 -38.90 14.59 10.71
N ALA A 211 -39.26 14.68 11.99
CA ALA A 211 -38.30 14.68 13.09
C ALA A 211 -37.49 13.38 13.15
N GLU A 212 -38.14 12.23 12.99
CA GLU A 212 -37.47 10.91 12.91
C GLU A 212 -36.50 10.84 11.73
N GLN A 213 -36.88 11.35 10.55
CA GLN A 213 -35.99 11.38 9.39
C GLN A 213 -34.77 12.28 9.59
N ILE A 214 -34.92 13.43 10.25
CA ILE A 214 -33.80 14.33 10.53
C ILE A 214 -32.82 13.67 11.50
N GLU A 215 -33.34 13.04 12.56
CA GLU A 215 -32.52 12.34 13.54
C GLU A 215 -31.78 11.15 12.90
N LEU A 216 -32.45 10.40 12.03
CA LEU A 216 -31.82 9.31 11.28
C LEU A 216 -30.68 9.83 10.38
N ARG A 217 -30.91 10.91 9.62
CA ARG A 217 -29.85 11.52 8.80
C ARG A 217 -28.69 12.03 9.63
N ARG A 218 -28.97 12.59 10.82
CA ARG A 218 -27.93 13.04 11.75
C ARG A 218 -27.09 11.86 12.23
N GLN A 219 -27.72 10.76 12.65
CA GLN A 219 -27.01 9.56 13.09
C GLN A 219 -26.20 8.93 11.96
N GLU A 220 -26.73 8.92 10.73
CA GLU A 220 -25.97 8.47 9.56
C GLU A 220 -24.77 9.37 9.29
N ALA A 221 -24.93 10.69 9.36
CA ALA A 221 -23.83 11.64 9.18
C ALA A 221 -22.75 11.48 10.28
N GLU A 222 -23.14 11.31 11.55
CA GLU A 222 -22.23 11.05 12.66
C GLU A 222 -21.48 9.72 12.48
N ARG A 223 -22.16 8.67 12.00
CA ARG A 223 -21.50 7.38 11.67
C ARG A 223 -20.50 7.54 10.52
N GLN A 224 -20.87 8.23 9.45
CA GLN A 224 -19.99 8.50 8.32
C GLN A 224 -18.76 9.32 8.75
N GLN A 225 -18.95 10.32 9.61
CA GLN A 225 -17.85 11.10 10.17
C GLN A 225 -16.92 10.20 11.00
N ALA A 226 -17.47 9.41 11.93
CA ALA A 226 -16.68 8.50 12.75
C ALA A 226 -15.93 7.44 11.91
N GLU A 227 -16.54 6.91 10.85
CA GLU A 227 -15.87 6.01 9.90
C GLU A 227 -14.74 6.71 9.15
N SER A 228 -14.96 7.94 8.68
CA SER A 228 -13.94 8.73 7.99
C SER A 228 -12.75 9.07 8.91
N GLU A 229 -13.00 9.37 10.19
CA GLU A 229 -11.97 9.63 11.18
C GLU A 229 -11.17 8.36 11.50
N ARG A 230 -11.84 7.22 11.66
CA ARG A 230 -11.18 5.91 11.80
C ARG A 230 -10.27 5.61 10.61
N GLN A 231 -10.76 5.82 9.38
CA GLN A 231 -9.96 5.61 8.17
C GLN A 231 -8.73 6.53 8.13
N ARG A 232 -8.90 7.82 8.46
CA ARG A 232 -7.78 8.77 8.54
C ARG A 232 -6.75 8.37 9.57
N TYR A 233 -7.19 7.89 10.74
CA TYR A 233 -6.30 7.41 11.79
C TYR A 233 -5.54 6.16 11.36
N GLU A 234 -6.22 5.17 10.78
CA GLU A 234 -5.60 3.95 10.25
C GLU A 234 -4.62 4.25 9.10
N GLU A 235 -4.95 5.20 8.23
CA GLU A 235 -4.03 5.64 7.18
C GLU A 235 -2.82 6.37 7.75
N ALA A 236 -3.01 7.26 8.74
CA ALA A 236 -1.91 7.92 9.44
C ALA A 236 -0.99 6.92 10.14
N GLN A 237 -1.54 5.89 10.79
CA GLN A 237 -0.76 4.81 11.38
C GLN A 237 0.03 4.02 10.33
N ARG A 238 -0.60 3.64 9.22
CA ARG A 238 0.08 2.95 8.11
C ARG A 238 1.20 3.79 7.50
N ARG A 239 0.99 5.10 7.34
CA ARG A 239 2.02 6.03 6.86
C ARG A 239 3.19 6.13 7.85
N ALA A 240 2.91 6.27 9.15
CA ALA A 240 3.93 6.33 10.19
C ALA A 240 4.73 5.01 10.28
N GLU A 241 4.07 3.86 10.17
CA GLU A 241 4.75 2.56 10.14
C GLU A 241 5.61 2.39 8.89
N ALA A 242 5.09 2.75 7.71
CA ALA A 242 5.84 2.72 6.46
C ALA A 242 7.08 3.64 6.52
N GLU A 243 6.96 4.82 7.13
CA GLU A 243 8.07 5.74 7.33
C GLU A 243 9.14 5.17 8.27
N ARG A 244 8.73 4.56 9.39
CA ARG A 244 9.66 3.86 10.29
C ARG A 244 10.40 2.72 9.59
N ILE A 245 9.70 1.92 8.78
CA ILE A 245 10.34 0.84 8.00
C ILE A 245 11.32 1.42 6.98
N ALA A 246 10.95 2.51 6.30
CA ALA A 246 11.82 3.18 5.34
C ALA A 246 13.08 3.76 6.02
N GLU A 247 12.94 4.32 7.22
CA GLU A 247 14.06 4.82 8.01
C GLU A 247 15.03 3.69 8.41
N VAL A 248 14.53 2.58 8.94
CA VAL A 248 15.36 1.41 9.30
C VAL A 248 16.11 0.89 8.07
N ARG A 249 15.43 0.75 6.92
CA ARG A 249 16.07 0.33 5.67
C ARG A 249 17.13 1.32 5.19
N ARG A 250 16.89 2.63 5.30
CA ARG A 250 17.89 3.65 4.96
C ARG A 250 19.12 3.55 5.86
N ALA A 251 18.93 3.40 7.17
CA ALA A 251 20.01 3.25 8.12
C ALA A 251 20.82 1.96 7.86
N GLU A 252 20.15 0.85 7.55
CA GLU A 252 20.80 -0.42 7.20
C GLU A 252 21.63 -0.30 5.91
N MET A 253 21.07 0.30 4.86
CA MET A 253 21.82 0.55 3.61
C MET A 253 23.04 1.44 3.85
N GLN A 254 22.92 2.49 4.68
CA GLN A 254 24.04 3.35 5.04
C GLN A 254 25.14 2.58 5.78
N ARG A 255 24.78 1.72 6.73
CA ARG A 255 25.74 0.87 7.44
C ARG A 255 26.48 -0.08 6.50
N ILE A 256 25.77 -0.73 5.59
CA ILE A 256 26.37 -1.63 4.59
C ILE A 256 27.33 -0.86 3.68
N GLU A 257 26.94 0.33 3.23
CA GLU A 257 27.79 1.16 2.37
C GLU A 257 29.03 1.67 3.11
N GLU A 258 28.90 2.08 4.37
CA GLU A 258 30.03 2.48 5.21
C GLU A 258 31.01 1.31 5.44
N GLU A 259 30.49 0.12 5.73
CA GLU A 259 31.30 -1.09 5.89
C GLU A 259 32.05 -1.44 4.59
N ARG A 260 31.37 -1.38 3.44
CA ARG A 260 32.01 -1.56 2.12
C ARG A 260 33.10 -0.53 1.85
N ARG A 261 32.88 0.73 2.22
CA ARG A 261 33.89 1.80 2.07
C ARG A 261 35.09 1.55 2.98
N ALA A 262 34.86 1.17 4.23
CA ALA A 262 35.92 0.84 5.16
C ALA A 262 36.73 -0.37 4.69
N GLU A 263 36.06 -1.43 4.19
CA GLU A 263 36.72 -2.60 3.62
C GLU A 263 37.54 -2.25 2.37
N ALA A 264 36.97 -1.48 1.44
CA ALA A 264 37.69 -1.03 0.24
C ALA A 264 38.92 -0.19 0.60
N GLN A 265 38.84 0.65 1.65
CA GLN A 265 39.98 1.41 2.15
C GLN A 265 41.06 0.50 2.75
N ARG A 266 40.69 -0.52 3.53
CA ARG A 266 41.65 -1.51 4.06
C ARG A 266 42.38 -2.23 2.92
N ILE A 267 41.64 -2.72 1.93
CA ILE A 267 42.22 -3.42 0.77
C ILE A 267 43.14 -2.48 -0.04
N ALA A 268 42.73 -1.22 -0.23
CA ALA A 268 43.54 -0.25 -0.94
C ALA A 268 44.84 0.09 -0.19
N GLU A 269 44.79 0.20 1.13
CA GLU A 269 45.98 0.44 1.95
C GLU A 269 46.91 -0.76 1.99
N GLU A 270 46.38 -1.97 2.15
CA GLU A 270 47.16 -3.21 2.06
C GLU A 270 47.89 -3.32 0.72
N ARG A 271 47.19 -3.09 -0.40
CA ARG A 271 47.82 -3.06 -1.74
C ARG A 271 48.88 -1.97 -1.87
N ARG A 272 48.70 -0.81 -1.24
CA ARG A 272 49.73 0.25 -1.24
C ARG A 272 50.95 -0.18 -0.45
N GLN A 273 50.77 -0.86 0.68
CA GLN A 273 51.88 -1.38 1.49
C GLN A 273 52.63 -2.49 0.76
N GLU A 274 51.92 -3.42 0.12
CA GLU A 274 52.51 -4.44 -0.74
C GLU A 274 53.28 -3.83 -1.91
N ALA A 275 52.71 -2.83 -2.60
CA ALA A 275 53.37 -2.12 -3.68
C ALA A 275 54.64 -1.39 -3.21
N ARG A 276 54.60 -0.75 -2.03
CA ARG A 276 55.78 -0.12 -1.42
C ARG A 276 56.86 -1.15 -1.07
N ALA A 277 56.48 -2.28 -0.47
CA ALA A 277 57.40 -3.35 -0.13
C ALA A 277 58.01 -3.99 -1.40
N ALA A 278 57.21 -4.18 -2.45
CA ALA A 278 57.68 -4.68 -3.74
C ALA A 278 58.64 -3.70 -4.42
N ALA A 279 58.31 -2.40 -4.39
CA ALA A 279 59.18 -1.35 -4.94
C ALA A 279 60.53 -1.28 -4.21
N GLU A 280 60.53 -1.38 -2.88
CA GLU A 280 61.77 -1.38 -2.10
C GLU A 280 62.61 -2.65 -2.37
N ARG A 281 61.98 -3.82 -2.45
CA ARG A 281 62.65 -5.07 -2.83
C ARG A 281 63.27 -4.96 -4.23
N ALA A 282 62.55 -4.38 -5.18
CA ALA A 282 63.05 -4.15 -6.53
C ALA A 282 64.24 -3.18 -6.54
N ARG A 283 64.17 -2.09 -5.74
CA ARG A 283 65.28 -1.14 -5.61
C ARG A 283 66.53 -1.81 -5.04
N LEU A 284 66.38 -2.57 -3.96
CA LEU A 284 67.49 -3.30 -3.35
C LEU A 284 68.07 -4.37 -4.28
N ALA A 285 67.24 -5.06 -5.06
CA ALA A 285 67.70 -6.02 -6.07
C ALA A 285 68.47 -5.32 -7.21
N ALA A 286 67.98 -4.18 -7.68
CA ALA A 286 68.65 -3.39 -8.72
C ALA A 286 69.98 -2.83 -8.22
N GLU A 287 70.06 -2.34 -6.98
CA GLU A 287 71.30 -1.86 -6.37
C GLU A 287 72.34 -2.98 -6.25
N LYS A 288 71.92 -4.17 -5.78
CA LYS A 288 72.80 -5.34 -5.71
C LYS A 288 73.28 -5.78 -7.09
N ALA A 289 72.39 -5.84 -8.08
CA ALA A 289 72.75 -6.20 -9.45
C ALA A 289 73.71 -5.18 -10.06
N ALA A 290 73.49 -3.88 -9.83
CA ALA A 290 74.39 -2.83 -10.30
C ALA A 290 75.77 -2.92 -9.62
N GLU A 291 75.83 -3.23 -8.33
CA GLU A 291 77.10 -3.42 -7.64
C GLU A 291 77.82 -4.69 -8.13
N GLU A 292 77.10 -5.80 -8.33
CA GLU A 292 77.66 -7.02 -8.91
C GLU A 292 78.20 -6.78 -10.33
N GLU A 293 77.48 -6.03 -11.16
CA GLU A 293 77.95 -5.63 -12.49
C GLU A 293 79.19 -4.74 -12.42
N ARG A 294 79.25 -3.80 -11.46
CA ARG A 294 80.46 -2.98 -11.23
C ARG A 294 81.65 -3.84 -10.82
N LEU A 295 81.44 -4.81 -9.92
CA LEU A 295 82.49 -5.74 -9.51
C LEU A 295 82.94 -6.65 -10.68
N GLU A 296 82.00 -7.12 -11.49
CA GLU A 296 82.29 -7.89 -12.70
C GLU A 296 83.13 -7.08 -13.70
N ALA A 297 82.76 -5.81 -13.94
CA ALA A 297 83.50 -4.91 -14.82
C ALA A 297 84.95 -4.65 -14.33
N LEU A 298 85.18 -4.70 -13.02
CA LEU A 298 86.50 -4.56 -12.41
C LEU A 298 87.35 -5.84 -12.47
N ARG A 299 86.79 -6.99 -12.89
CA ARG A 299 87.59 -8.21 -13.03
C ARG A 299 88.75 -8.00 -13.99
N PRO A 300 89.94 -8.56 -13.72
CA PRO A 300 91.13 -8.29 -14.52
C PRO A 300 90.94 -8.60 -16.01
N ILE A 301 90.22 -9.68 -16.34
CA ILE A 301 89.85 -10.02 -17.73
C ILE A 301 88.98 -8.97 -18.43
N ASN A 302 88.03 -8.36 -17.72
CA ASN A 302 87.12 -7.36 -18.30
C ASN A 302 87.83 -6.01 -18.45
N VAL A 303 88.64 -5.62 -17.46
CA VAL A 303 89.52 -4.44 -17.55
C VAL A 303 90.48 -4.58 -18.73
N LEU A 304 91.08 -5.76 -18.93
CA LEU A 304 91.96 -6.03 -20.06
C LEU A 304 91.22 -5.96 -21.40
N LYS A 305 90.03 -6.56 -21.50
CA LYS A 305 89.17 -6.47 -22.70
C LYS A 305 88.83 -5.02 -23.05
N THR A 306 88.46 -4.20 -22.07
CA THR A 306 88.18 -2.77 -22.29
C THR A 306 89.43 -2.00 -22.73
N ALA A 307 90.59 -2.25 -22.12
CA ALA A 307 91.85 -1.64 -22.55
C ALA A 307 92.21 -2.06 -23.99
N TYR A 308 92.01 -3.32 -24.35
CA TYR A 308 92.18 -3.82 -25.71
C TYR A 308 91.20 -3.19 -26.70
N GLN A 309 89.94 -2.99 -26.33
CA GLN A 309 88.95 -2.28 -27.16
C GLN A 309 89.42 -0.87 -27.49
N HIS A 310 89.84 -0.09 -26.48
CA HIS A 310 90.34 1.26 -26.70
C HIS A 310 91.62 1.26 -27.56
N TYR A 311 92.57 0.36 -27.27
CA TYR A 311 93.78 0.27 -28.07
C TYR A 311 93.50 -0.13 -29.52
N ALA A 312 92.62 -1.10 -29.76
CA ALA A 312 92.23 -1.51 -31.11
C ALA A 312 91.59 -0.35 -31.88
N PHE A 313 90.74 0.44 -31.23
CA PHE A 313 90.13 1.62 -31.84
C PHE A 313 91.16 2.72 -32.13
N VAL A 314 92.08 3.00 -31.19
CA VAL A 314 93.19 3.97 -31.38
C VAL A 314 94.11 3.54 -32.52
N LYS A 315 94.43 2.25 -32.61
CA LYS A 315 95.20 1.66 -33.71
C LYS A 315 94.48 1.87 -35.04
N LYS A 316 93.18 1.57 -35.11
CA LYS A 316 92.36 1.84 -36.30
C LYS A 316 92.37 3.32 -36.68
N CYS A 317 92.22 4.23 -35.73
CA CYS A 317 92.28 5.68 -35.97
C CYS A 317 93.62 6.16 -36.52
N ASN A 318 94.73 5.53 -36.12
CA ASN A 318 96.05 5.82 -36.68
C ASN A 318 96.24 5.26 -38.09
N GLU A 319 95.61 4.10 -38.38
CA GLU A 319 95.63 3.41 -39.68
C GLU A 319 94.65 4.01 -40.70
N PHE A 320 93.58 4.68 -40.24
CA PHE A 320 92.56 5.36 -41.06
C PHE A 320 93.09 6.66 -41.69
N ARG A 321 94.17 6.53 -42.47
CA ARG A 321 94.85 7.62 -43.19
C ARG A 321 94.25 7.79 -44.59
N ASP A 322 93.02 8.28 -44.67
CA ASP A 322 92.50 8.76 -45.96
C ASP A 322 93.18 10.10 -46.32
N GLY A 323 94.15 10.03 -47.23
CA GLY A 323 94.60 11.17 -48.03
C GLY A 323 95.33 12.33 -47.33
N TYR A 324 95.93 12.14 -46.16
CA TYR A 324 96.68 13.17 -45.39
C TYR A 324 95.88 14.39 -44.90
N VAL A 325 94.56 14.48 -45.14
CA VAL A 325 93.76 15.66 -44.74
C VAL A 325 93.40 15.65 -43.25
N SER A 326 93.34 14.49 -42.60
CA SER A 326 92.99 14.38 -41.16
C SER A 326 93.86 13.38 -40.41
N ILE A 327 94.73 13.86 -39.52
CA ILE A 327 95.45 13.01 -38.55
C ILE A 327 94.68 13.05 -37.23
N PHE A 328 94.02 11.94 -36.87
CA PHE A 328 93.30 11.85 -35.59
C PHE A 328 94.18 11.35 -34.45
N ILE A 329 95.15 10.47 -34.73
CA ILE A 329 96.15 9.94 -33.80
C ILE A 329 97.53 10.00 -34.48
N SER A 330 98.44 10.79 -33.91
CA SER A 330 99.82 10.95 -34.37
C SER A 330 100.71 9.74 -34.07
N GLU A 331 101.90 9.70 -34.69
CA GLU A 331 102.89 8.62 -34.46
C GLU A 331 103.33 8.53 -32.99
N ASN A 332 103.53 9.68 -32.34
CA ASN A 332 103.91 9.72 -30.93
C ASN A 332 102.76 9.21 -30.04
N GLU A 333 101.51 9.50 -30.39
CA GLU A 333 100.33 9.04 -29.63
C GLU A 333 100.10 7.53 -29.77
N ILE A 334 100.29 6.95 -30.95
CA ILE A 334 100.17 5.49 -31.11
C ILE A 334 101.34 4.74 -30.45
N VAL A 335 102.54 5.32 -30.40
CA VAL A 335 103.66 4.77 -29.62
C VAL A 335 103.31 4.78 -28.13
N ARG A 336 102.78 5.90 -27.63
CA ARG A 336 102.29 5.99 -26.24
C ARG A 336 101.18 4.97 -25.93
N ALA A 337 100.21 4.81 -26.83
CA ALA A 337 99.14 3.82 -26.71
C ALA A 337 99.68 2.38 -26.66
N ARG A 338 100.69 2.06 -27.49
CA ARG A 338 101.38 0.75 -27.48
C ARG A 338 102.08 0.48 -26.16
N THR A 339 102.75 1.48 -25.60
CA THR A 339 103.40 1.37 -24.29
C THR A 339 102.37 1.17 -23.18
N ALA A 340 101.29 1.97 -23.19
CA ALA A 340 100.21 1.90 -22.22
C ALA A 340 99.53 0.52 -22.20
N ILE A 341 99.12 -0.02 -23.36
CA ILE A 341 98.45 -1.32 -23.40
C ILE A 341 99.36 -2.47 -22.95
N LYS A 342 100.64 -2.45 -23.32
CA LYS A 342 101.62 -3.47 -22.88
C LYS A 342 101.84 -3.42 -21.36
N ALA A 343 101.92 -2.23 -20.78
CA ALA A 343 102.08 -2.06 -19.35
C ALA A 343 100.82 -2.50 -18.58
N ILE A 344 99.62 -2.16 -19.07
CA ILE A 344 98.34 -2.65 -18.53
C ILE A 344 98.29 -4.18 -18.56
N GLU A 345 98.58 -4.79 -19.72
CA GLU A 345 98.58 -6.25 -19.89
C GLU A 345 99.57 -6.93 -18.93
N THR A 346 100.78 -6.37 -18.79
CA THR A 346 101.80 -6.91 -17.89
C THR A 346 101.32 -6.86 -16.43
N LYS A 347 100.75 -5.73 -15.99
CA LYS A 347 100.22 -5.61 -14.63
C LYS A 347 99.05 -6.56 -14.40
N ILE A 348 98.16 -6.72 -15.36
CA ILE A 348 97.03 -7.65 -15.26
C ILE A 348 97.51 -9.11 -15.22
N LYS A 349 98.51 -9.50 -16.02
CA LYS A 349 99.14 -10.84 -15.97
C LYS A 349 99.82 -11.13 -14.63
N ILE A 350 100.36 -10.11 -13.96
CA ILE A 350 100.91 -10.27 -12.61
C ILE A 350 99.78 -10.56 -11.61
N LEU A 351 98.64 -9.88 -11.74
CA LEU A 351 97.48 -10.06 -10.86
C LEU A 351 96.75 -11.38 -11.11
N GLU A 352 96.65 -11.82 -12.37
CA GLU A 352 95.99 -13.06 -12.78
C GLU A 352 96.85 -13.82 -13.81
N PRO A 353 97.79 -14.66 -13.36
CA PRO A 353 98.75 -15.34 -14.26
C PRO A 353 98.12 -16.30 -15.28
N SER A 354 96.94 -16.85 -14.97
CA SER A 354 96.19 -17.77 -15.85
C SER A 354 95.35 -17.07 -16.92
N ILE A 355 95.41 -15.74 -17.02
CA ILE A 355 94.56 -14.98 -17.94
C ILE A 355 94.90 -15.27 -19.40
N ASN A 356 93.88 -15.62 -20.20
CA ASN A 356 94.03 -15.85 -21.63
C ASN A 356 93.89 -14.52 -22.39
N THR A 357 95.04 -13.91 -22.71
CA THR A 357 95.08 -12.61 -23.39
C THR A 357 94.65 -12.65 -24.84
N ASP A 358 94.86 -13.76 -25.54
CA ASP A 358 94.48 -13.92 -26.94
C ASP A 358 92.96 -13.98 -27.09
N MET A 359 92.30 -14.69 -26.17
CA MET A 359 90.83 -14.72 -26.08
C MET A 359 90.26 -13.36 -25.66
N ALA A 360 90.93 -12.66 -24.73
CA ALA A 360 90.53 -11.31 -24.34
C ALA A 360 90.62 -10.32 -25.53
N TRP A 361 91.70 -10.41 -26.32
CA TRP A 361 91.90 -9.61 -27.53
C TRP A 361 90.87 -9.92 -28.62
N SER A 362 90.63 -11.20 -28.91
CA SER A 362 89.64 -11.59 -29.94
C SER A 362 88.23 -11.13 -29.57
N THR A 363 87.85 -11.28 -28.29
CA THR A 363 86.56 -10.79 -27.76
C THR A 363 86.45 -9.27 -27.84
N ALA A 364 87.53 -8.56 -27.49
CA ALA A 364 87.60 -7.10 -27.54
C ALA A 364 87.51 -6.55 -28.96
N THR A 365 88.01 -7.27 -29.96
CA THR A 365 88.12 -6.77 -31.35
C THR A 365 87.00 -7.25 -32.27
N GLY A 366 86.25 -8.28 -31.90
CA GLY A 366 85.22 -8.91 -32.73
C GLY A 366 84.05 -8.01 -33.18
N GLY A 367 83.82 -6.86 -32.52
CA GLY A 367 82.77 -5.88 -32.91
C GLY A 367 83.26 -4.43 -33.07
N THR A 368 84.43 -4.10 -32.54
CA THR A 368 84.96 -2.72 -32.42
C THR A 368 85.42 -2.14 -33.77
N LEU A 369 85.59 -2.98 -34.79
CA LEU A 369 86.20 -2.62 -36.07
C LEU A 369 85.21 -2.13 -37.14
N ASN A 370 83.90 -2.05 -36.87
CA ASN A 370 82.89 -1.65 -37.86
C ASN A 370 82.51 -0.16 -37.82
N VAL A 371 83.04 0.63 -36.88
CA VAL A 371 82.72 2.06 -36.71
C VAL A 371 83.70 2.92 -37.53
N VAL A 372 83.20 3.92 -38.27
CA VAL A 372 84.03 4.89 -39.01
C VAL A 372 84.75 5.80 -38.01
N PRO A 373 86.09 5.95 -38.08
CA PRO A 373 86.83 6.78 -37.13
C PRO A 373 86.47 8.27 -37.22
N GLU A 374 86.09 8.85 -36.09
CA GLU A 374 85.89 10.29 -35.91
C GLU A 374 86.87 10.86 -34.88
N ARG A 375 87.33 12.11 -35.09
CA ARG A 375 88.35 12.76 -34.24
C ARG A 375 88.06 12.65 -32.74
N ALA A 376 86.82 12.94 -32.33
CA ALA A 376 86.41 12.95 -30.93
C ALA A 376 86.48 11.54 -30.31
N MET A 377 86.02 10.52 -31.02
CA MET A 377 86.07 9.13 -30.55
C MET A 377 87.50 8.59 -30.47
N CYS A 378 88.35 8.96 -31.44
CA CYS A 378 89.76 8.57 -31.48
C CYS A 378 90.54 9.14 -30.30
N GLN A 379 90.43 10.45 -30.07
CA GLN A 379 91.08 11.13 -28.96
C GLN A 379 90.49 10.72 -27.61
N GLY A 380 89.17 10.53 -27.53
CA GLY A 380 88.52 9.99 -26.33
C GLY A 380 88.97 8.58 -25.97
N SER A 381 89.11 7.68 -26.95
CA SER A 381 89.61 6.32 -26.71
C SER A 381 91.07 6.30 -26.29
N LEU A 382 91.91 7.17 -26.85
CA LEU A 382 93.29 7.36 -26.40
C LEU A 382 93.33 7.83 -24.95
N GLN A 383 92.54 8.86 -24.61
CA GLN A 383 92.47 9.37 -23.25
C GLN A 383 92.01 8.30 -22.25
N SER A 384 90.97 7.51 -22.58
CA SER A 384 90.51 6.40 -21.74
C SER A 384 91.59 5.33 -21.54
N LEU A 385 92.34 4.98 -22.59
CA LEU A 385 93.44 4.02 -22.49
C LEU A 385 94.58 4.54 -21.60
N ILE A 386 94.95 5.82 -21.76
CA ILE A 386 96.00 6.44 -20.95
C ILE A 386 95.55 6.57 -19.48
N ALA A 387 94.31 6.96 -19.22
CA ALA A 387 93.77 7.04 -17.86
C ALA A 387 93.75 5.66 -17.18
N MET A 388 93.42 4.59 -17.90
CA MET A 388 93.53 3.22 -17.39
C MET A 388 94.97 2.83 -17.08
N PHE A 389 95.91 3.21 -17.95
CA PHE A 389 97.34 2.96 -17.74
C PHE A 389 97.87 3.69 -16.50
N GLU A 390 97.57 4.97 -16.33
CA GLU A 390 97.97 5.76 -15.17
C GLU A 390 97.40 5.19 -13.86
N LYS A 391 96.15 4.68 -13.90
CA LYS A 391 95.51 4.08 -12.72
C LYS A 391 96.10 2.72 -12.34
N LEU A 392 96.40 1.85 -13.32
CA LEU A 392 96.84 0.47 -13.07
C LEU A 392 98.36 0.32 -12.97
N ALA A 393 99.11 1.25 -13.56
CA ALA A 393 100.57 1.21 -13.61
C ALA A 393 101.17 2.60 -13.37
N PRO A 394 100.88 3.25 -12.21
CA PRO A 394 101.36 4.61 -11.94
C PRO A 394 102.88 4.71 -11.97
N ASP A 395 103.60 3.69 -11.50
CA ASP A 395 105.07 3.65 -11.50
C ASP A 395 105.67 3.63 -12.92
N ALA A 396 104.94 3.04 -13.89
CA ALA A 396 105.34 3.01 -15.29
C ALA A 396 104.88 4.26 -16.05
N ALA A 397 103.85 4.95 -15.55
CA ALA A 397 103.30 6.18 -16.12
C ALA A 397 104.01 7.45 -15.63
N ALA A 398 104.65 7.40 -14.46
CA ALA A 398 105.44 8.51 -13.94
C ALA A 398 106.61 8.83 -14.90
N PRO A 399 106.82 10.11 -15.26
CA PRO A 399 107.99 10.49 -16.03
C PRO A 399 109.23 10.12 -15.21
N LYS A 400 110.11 9.29 -15.78
CA LYS A 400 111.41 9.02 -15.18
C LYS A 400 112.11 10.37 -15.04
N LYS A 401 112.28 10.83 -13.80
CA LYS A 401 113.14 11.98 -13.49
C LYS A 401 114.57 11.50 -13.70
N ASP A 402 115.02 11.55 -14.94
CA ASP A 402 116.42 11.38 -15.26
C ASP A 402 117.09 12.73 -14.91
N PHE A 403 117.75 12.77 -13.75
CA PHE A 403 118.81 13.75 -13.46
C PHE A 403 120.16 13.09 -13.73
#